data_AF-A0A7X6D3I5-F1
#
_entry.id   AF-A0A7X6D3I5-F1
#
_cell.length_a   1.000
_cell.length_b   1.000
_cell.length_c   1.000
_cell.angle_alpha   90.00
_cell.angle_beta   90.00
_cell.angle_gamma   90.00
#
_symmetry.space_group_name_H-M   'P 1'
#
loop_
_entity.id
_entity.type
_entity.pdbx_description
1 polymer ?
#
loop_
_entity_poly.entity_id
_entity_poly.type
_entity_poly.pdbx_seq_one_letter_code
_entity_poly.pdbx_strand_id
1 'polypeptide(L)'
;MANASSGRAATTSTERGLRDVVAALLRATGETQADLARGIGRDRTQVTRKQGGAGWSIRDLHYLAAHYEMGPADLLRGVDHALASLPEHRRTETVGGTQTTVEGK
;
A
#
# COMPACT_ATOMS: atom_id res chain seq x y z
N MET A 1 -26.69 -10.00 -26.63
CA MET A 1 -25.46 -9.44 -27.23
C MET A 1 -24.43 -9.28 -26.14
N ALA A 2 -23.35 -10.06 -26.23
CA ALA A 2 -22.26 -10.12 -25.27
C ALA A 2 -21.40 -8.86 -25.38
N ASN A 3 -21.03 -8.26 -24.24
CA ASN A 3 -19.86 -7.40 -24.19
C ASN A 3 -18.89 -7.92 -23.14
N ALA A 4 -18.30 -9.07 -23.48
CA ALA A 4 -17.06 -9.51 -22.88
C ALA A 4 -15.92 -8.80 -23.62
N SER A 5 -15.39 -7.75 -23.01
CA SER A 5 -14.01 -7.35 -23.22
C SER A 5 -13.46 -6.82 -21.90
N SER A 6 -13.16 -7.76 -21.00
CA SER A 6 -12.12 -7.60 -19.99
C SER A 6 -10.80 -7.28 -20.71
N GLY A 7 -10.64 -6.03 -21.12
CA GLY A 7 -9.33 -5.50 -21.43
C GLY A 7 -8.49 -5.63 -20.17
N ARG A 8 -7.29 -6.19 -20.28
CA ARG A 8 -6.22 -5.91 -19.31
C ARG A 8 -6.05 -4.40 -19.33
N ALA A 9 -6.76 -3.69 -18.45
CA ALA A 9 -6.60 -2.26 -18.31
C ALA A 9 -5.14 -2.03 -17.97
N ALA A 10 -4.41 -1.37 -18.87
CA ALA A 10 -3.07 -0.91 -18.57
C ALA A 10 -3.18 -0.13 -17.26
N THR A 11 -2.60 -0.67 -16.18
CA THR A 11 -2.72 -0.04 -14.88
C THR A 11 -2.23 1.39 -15.02
N THR A 12 -3.00 2.35 -14.55
CA THR A 12 -2.60 3.75 -14.65
C THR A 12 -1.37 4.01 -13.78
N SER A 13 -0.62 5.07 -14.06
CA SER A 13 0.55 5.41 -13.23
C SER A 13 0.15 5.64 -11.77
N THR A 14 -1.03 6.20 -11.53
CA THR A 14 -1.59 6.40 -10.18
C THR A 14 -1.91 5.08 -9.49
N GLU A 15 -2.53 4.11 -10.17
CA GLU A 15 -2.81 2.80 -9.59
C GLU A 15 -1.55 1.96 -9.33
N ARG A 16 -0.47 2.17 -10.10
CA ARG A 16 0.86 1.64 -9.76
C ARG A 16 1.40 2.29 -8.50
N GLY A 17 1.45 3.63 -8.47
CA GLY A 17 1.97 4.39 -7.33
C GLY A 17 1.22 4.08 -6.02
N LEU A 18 -0.10 3.91 -6.07
CA LEU A 18 -0.87 3.51 -4.88
C LEU A 18 -0.48 2.12 -4.36
N ARG A 19 -0.16 1.17 -5.25
CA ARG A 19 0.33 -0.15 -4.82
C ARG A 19 1.70 -0.05 -4.18
N ASP A 20 2.59 0.76 -4.75
CA ASP A 20 3.92 1.02 -4.18
C ASP A 20 3.81 1.68 -2.80
N VAL A 21 2.90 2.64 -2.63
CA VAL A 21 2.57 3.26 -1.33
C VAL A 21 2.11 2.21 -0.32
N VAL A 22 1.14 1.36 -0.67
CA VAL A 22 0.64 0.34 0.25
C VAL A 22 1.73 -0.68 0.59
N ALA A 23 2.56 -1.08 -0.38
CA ALA A 23 3.69 -1.98 -0.13
C ALA A 23 4.73 -1.36 0.82
N ALA A 24 5.03 -0.07 0.64
CA ALA A 24 5.92 0.67 1.53
C ALA A 24 5.35 0.80 2.95
N LEU A 25 4.04 1.09 3.08
CA LEU A 25 3.38 1.18 4.38
C LEU A 25 3.38 -0.16 5.11
N LEU A 26 3.06 -1.28 4.43
CA LEU A 26 3.18 -2.63 4.99
C LEU A 26 4.60 -2.89 5.52
N ARG A 27 5.63 -2.50 4.77
CA ARG A 27 7.02 -2.64 5.21
C ARG A 27 7.33 -1.75 6.42
N ALA A 28 6.88 -0.50 6.40
CA ALA A 28 7.16 0.49 7.44
C ALA A 28 6.42 0.21 8.76
N THR A 29 5.27 -0.47 8.71
CA THR A 29 4.54 -0.90 9.91
C THR A 29 4.87 -2.33 10.33
N GLY A 30 5.58 -3.09 9.48
CA GLY A 30 5.80 -4.52 9.67
C GLY A 30 4.56 -5.39 9.46
N GLU A 31 3.48 -4.81 8.92
CA GLU A 31 2.22 -5.53 8.67
C GLU A 31 2.30 -6.45 7.45
N THR A 32 1.58 -7.57 7.51
CA THR A 32 1.33 -8.40 6.34
C THR A 32 0.08 -7.95 5.57
N GLN A 33 -0.13 -8.44 4.35
CA GLN A 33 -1.39 -8.23 3.64
C GLN A 33 -2.62 -8.77 4.40
N ALA A 34 -2.43 -9.78 5.26
CA ALA A 34 -3.50 -10.33 6.10
C ALA A 34 -3.85 -9.38 7.26
N ASP A 35 -2.83 -8.75 7.87
CA ASP A 35 -3.03 -7.76 8.92
C ASP A 35 -3.74 -6.53 8.39
N LEU A 36 -3.29 -6.03 7.24
CA LEU A 36 -3.96 -4.93 6.56
C LEU A 36 -5.42 -5.28 6.26
N ALA A 37 -5.68 -6.45 5.67
CA ALA A 37 -7.03 -6.88 5.33
C ALA A 37 -7.95 -6.88 6.57
N ARG A 38 -7.47 -7.44 7.68
CA ARG A 38 -8.17 -7.42 8.97
C ARG A 38 -8.41 -6.00 9.47
N GLY A 39 -7.41 -5.12 9.39
CA GLY A 39 -7.50 -3.72 9.80
C GLY A 39 -8.52 -2.90 9.02
N ILE A 40 -8.64 -3.14 7.71
CA ILE A 40 -9.63 -2.46 6.85
C ILE A 40 -10.97 -3.20 6.71
N GLY A 41 -11.18 -4.28 7.47
CA GLY A 41 -12.41 -5.08 7.43
C GLY A 41 -12.67 -5.78 6.09
N ARG A 42 -11.60 -6.22 5.40
CA ARG A 42 -11.67 -6.93 4.11
C ARG A 42 -11.05 -8.32 4.20
N ASP A 43 -11.32 -9.12 3.17
CA ASP A 43 -10.66 -10.41 3.00
C ASP A 43 -9.25 -10.26 2.43
N ARG A 44 -8.31 -11.08 2.92
CA ARG A 44 -6.91 -11.11 2.46
C ARG A 44 -6.82 -11.26 0.95
N THR A 45 -7.66 -12.09 0.34
CA THR A 45 -7.68 -12.34 -1.11
C THR A 45 -8.03 -11.08 -1.89
N GLN A 46 -8.87 -10.20 -1.33
CA GLN A 46 -9.16 -8.91 -1.96
C GLN A 46 -7.93 -8.01 -1.96
N VAL A 47 -7.20 -7.94 -0.84
CA VAL A 47 -5.97 -7.15 -0.73
C VAL A 47 -4.89 -7.69 -1.66
N THR A 48 -4.67 -9.02 -1.69
CA THR A 48 -3.70 -9.65 -2.59
C THR A 48 -4.02 -9.38 -4.05
N ARG A 49 -5.29 -9.49 -4.47
CA ARG A 49 -5.68 -9.17 -5.86
C ARG A 49 -5.45 -7.70 -6.20
N LYS A 50 -5.73 -6.78 -5.27
CA LYS A 50 -5.51 -5.34 -5.46
C LYS A 50 -4.03 -4.99 -5.54
N GLN A 51 -3.19 -5.61 -4.70
CA GLN A 51 -1.74 -5.52 -4.81
C GLN A 51 -1.21 -6.16 -6.11
N GLY A 52 -1.90 -7.18 -6.62
CA GLY A 52 -1.64 -7.78 -7.94
C GLY A 52 -2.08 -6.95 -9.15
N GLY A 53 -2.65 -5.75 -8.95
CA GLY A 53 -3.00 -4.83 -10.05
C GLY A 53 -4.49 -4.67 -10.32
N ALA A 54 -5.37 -5.25 -9.50
CA ALA A 54 -6.78 -4.86 -9.51
C ALA A 54 -6.95 -3.44 -8.93
N GLY A 55 -7.89 -2.68 -9.47
CA GLY A 55 -8.15 -1.30 -9.04
C GLY A 55 -8.56 -1.18 -7.56
N TRP A 56 -8.08 -0.12 -6.91
CA TRP A 56 -8.56 0.32 -5.60
C TRP A 56 -9.73 1.29 -5.81
N SER A 57 -10.86 1.03 -5.17
CA SER A 57 -11.98 1.98 -5.19
C SER A 57 -11.70 3.16 -4.26
N ILE A 58 -12.36 4.29 -4.47
CA ILE A 58 -12.29 5.44 -3.55
C ILE A 58 -12.67 5.03 -2.11
N ARG A 59 -13.66 4.15 -1.95
CA ARG A 59 -14.01 3.61 -0.65
C ARG A 59 -12.85 2.84 0.01
N ASP A 60 -12.08 2.09 -0.78
CA ASP A 60 -10.91 1.39 -0.25
C ASP A 60 -9.81 2.38 0.17
N LEU A 61 -9.64 3.50 -0.55
CA LEU A 61 -8.72 4.57 -0.14
C LEU A 61 -9.08 5.14 1.23
N HIS A 62 -10.36 5.37 1.50
CA HIS A 62 -10.80 5.85 2.81
C HIS A 62 -10.50 4.83 3.92
N TYR A 63 -10.69 3.53 3.68
CA TYR A 63 -10.35 2.52 4.68
C TYR A 63 -8.84 2.42 4.91
N LEU A 64 -8.03 2.49 3.86
CA LEU A 64 -6.56 2.54 3.98
C LEU A 64 -6.13 3.77 4.79
N ALA A 65 -6.64 4.94 4.44
CA ALA A 65 -6.29 6.20 5.09
C ALA A 65 -6.64 6.16 6.58
N ALA A 66 -7.84 5.69 6.93
CA ALA A 66 -8.25 5.51 8.31
C ALA A 66 -7.38 4.48 9.05
N HIS A 67 -7.04 3.35 8.42
CA HIS A 67 -6.20 2.31 9.02
C HIS A 67 -4.79 2.81 9.35
N TYR A 68 -4.22 3.66 8.50
CA TYR A 68 -2.90 4.25 8.70
C TYR A 68 -2.92 5.64 9.36
N GLU A 69 -4.09 6.07 9.85
CA GLU A 69 -4.26 7.33 10.59
C GLU A 69 -3.80 8.57 9.80
N MET A 70 -4.05 8.58 8.48
CA MET A 70 -3.69 9.67 7.56
C MET A 70 -4.84 10.05 6.62
N GLY A 71 -4.66 11.06 5.77
CA GLY A 71 -5.63 11.47 4.76
C GLY A 71 -5.57 10.64 3.47
N PRO A 72 -6.68 10.45 2.74
CA PRO A 72 -6.66 9.74 1.44
C PRO A 72 -5.79 10.43 0.38
N ALA A 73 -5.64 11.76 0.46
CA ALA A 73 -4.77 12.51 -0.43
C ALA A 73 -3.29 12.17 -0.22
N ASP A 74 -2.90 11.81 1.02
CA ASP A 74 -1.51 11.51 1.35
C ASP A 74 -1.06 10.21 0.68
N LEU A 75 -1.98 9.24 0.57
CA LEU A 75 -1.78 7.99 -0.17
C LEU A 75 -1.57 8.21 -1.67
N LEU A 76 -2.16 9.26 -2.25
CA LEU A 76 -2.11 9.53 -3.68
C LEU A 76 -0.93 10.43 -4.08
N ARG A 77 -0.32 11.14 -3.12
CA ARG A 77 0.86 11.99 -3.34
C ARG A 77 2.16 11.20 -3.54
N GLY A 78 2.18 9.94 -3.11
CA GLY A 78 3.31 9.03 -3.31
C GLY A 78 3.92 8.49 -2.01
N VAL A 79 4.93 7.63 -2.17
CA VAL A 79 5.52 6.84 -1.08
C VAL A 79 6.11 7.72 0.01
N ASP A 80 6.97 8.68 -0.35
CA ASP A 80 7.65 9.55 0.62
C ASP A 80 6.66 10.33 1.47
N HIS A 81 5.59 10.85 0.86
CA HIS A 81 4.58 11.63 1.56
C HIS A 81 3.71 10.79 2.49
N ALA A 82 3.33 9.58 2.06
CA ALA A 82 2.60 8.65 2.91
C ALA A 82 3.44 8.20 4.11
N LEU A 83 4.73 7.91 3.92
CA LEU A 83 5.63 7.53 5.00
C LEU A 83 5.90 8.68 5.98
N ALA A 84 6.03 9.91 5.47
CA ALA A 84 6.16 11.11 6.31
C ALA A 84 4.91 11.35 7.17
N SER A 85 3.72 11.03 6.64
CA SER A 85 2.44 11.19 7.33
C SER A 85 2.10 10.05 8.29
N LEU A 86 2.81 8.92 8.22
CA LEU A 86 2.59 7.76 9.07
C LEU A 86 2.99 8.08 10.53
N PRO A 87 2.10 7.91 11.52
CA PRO A 87 2.43 8.17 12.93
C PRO A 87 3.59 7.32 13.44
N GLU A 88 4.39 7.87 14.36
CA GLU A 88 5.58 7.19 14.88
C GLU A 88 5.26 5.87 15.60
N HIS A 89 4.15 5.80 16.34
CA HIS A 89 3.73 4.57 17.04
C HIS A 89 3.33 3.42 16.10
N ARG A 90 3.06 3.74 14.83
CA ARG A 90 2.74 2.74 13.79
C ARG A 90 3.99 2.19 13.11
N ARG A 91 5.12 2.89 13.21
CA ARG A 91 6.36 2.49 12.56
C ARG A 91 6.96 1.31 13.31
N THR A 92 7.37 0.28 12.60
CA THR A 92 8.11 -0.82 13.20
C THR A 92 9.48 -0.31 13.64
N GLU A 93 9.88 -0.59 14.88
CA GLU A 93 11.24 -0.32 15.37
C GLU A 93 12.28 -1.13 14.58
N THR A 94 11.85 -2.25 14.00
CA THR A 94 12.70 -3.10 13.16
C THR A 94 12.61 -2.66 11.71
N VAL A 95 13.27 -1.57 11.35
CA VAL A 95 13.68 -1.33 9.96
C VAL A 95 14.79 -2.35 9.65
N GLY A 96 14.39 -3.61 9.45
CA GLY A 96 15.30 -4.70 9.17
C GLY A 96 15.99 -4.50 7.83
N GLY A 97 17.24 -4.07 7.89
CA GLY A 97 18.24 -4.18 6.84
C GLY A 97 19.61 -3.92 7.45
N THR A 98 20.42 -4.96 7.61
CA THR A 98 21.87 -4.84 7.80
C THR A 98 22.42 -3.93 6.71
N GLN A 99 22.73 -2.68 7.06
CA GLN A 99 23.54 -1.83 6.21
C GLN A 99 24.95 -2.41 6.25
N THR A 100 25.29 -3.24 5.27
CA THR A 100 26.69 -3.61 5.05
C THR A 100 27.39 -2.35 4.57
N THR A 101 28.05 -1.64 5.50
CA THR A 101 29.10 -0.69 5.16
C THR A 101 30.16 -1.46 4.39
N VAL A 102 30.15 -1.33 3.06
CA VAL A 102 31.30 -1.69 2.24
C VAL A 102 32.33 -0.59 2.43
N GLU A 103 33.24 -0.78 3.39
CA GLU A 103 34.47 0.00 3.45
C GLU A 103 35.29 -0.33 2.20
N GLY A 104 35.34 0.62 1.27
CA GLY A 104 36.24 0.57 0.12
C GLY A 104 37.69 0.68 0.61
N LYS A 105 38.52 -0.24 0.15
CA LYS A 105 39.98 -0.15 0.22
C LYS A 105 40.53 0.32 -1.12
#